data_AF-A0A964M195-F1
#
_entry.id   AF-A0A964M195-F1
#
_cell.length_a   1.000
_cell.length_b   1.000
_cell.length_c   1.000
_cell.angle_alpha   90.00
_cell.angle_beta   90.00
_cell.angle_gamma   90.00
#
_symmetry.space_group_name_H-M   'P 1'
#
loop_
_entity.id
_entity.type
_entity.pdbx_description
1 polymer ?
#
loop_
_entity_poly.entity_id
_entity_poly.type
_entity_poly.pdbx_seq_one_letter_code
_entity_poly.pdbx_strand_id
1 'polypeptide(L)'
;MGSISVAQSGRRSRPYTHRVNHGGNYCGHSPETPRLELVYDVVSPGKALPGILTELKERVKRYYIKPAVLPSLRNANHNPGGRQQRSERREACLLMLAVIVSYTDLVSLRCGVPTKHGFMSLTLDYLVEYTGLHMRRAERAMADLKRANLITCSQPRKLNEDGTYRGLAAVKAVNKMLFTAFGLGKRLERETERAKDRLAKKTKKAGGTMTSWARNRLVIGGIKNPKPVKTSASDHSQPTIAKATTGLTAAFRSPQIPQAIPAGADAQTYSLARTELAIAILKANPGRTAAEVNAEADQILRQRYTAKTAKAGRLTA
;
A
#
# COMPACT_ATOMS: atom_id res chain seq x y z
N MET A 1 -44.25 -23.85 29.55
CA MET A 1 -43.30 -24.76 28.88
C MET A 1 -43.75 -24.93 27.43
N GLY A 2 -43.45 -23.95 26.56
CA GLY A 2 -43.79 -24.01 25.14
C GLY A 2 -42.53 -24.29 24.33
N SER A 3 -42.38 -25.51 23.84
CA SER A 3 -41.28 -25.91 22.95
C SER A 3 -41.60 -25.50 21.51
N ILE A 4 -41.03 -24.38 21.07
CA ILE A 4 -41.04 -24.01 19.66
C ILE A 4 -40.00 -24.87 18.93
N SER A 5 -40.48 -25.92 18.26
CA SER A 5 -39.72 -26.69 17.28
C SER A 5 -39.48 -25.82 16.05
N VAL A 6 -38.27 -25.29 15.89
CA VAL A 6 -37.82 -24.66 14.65
C VAL A 6 -37.54 -25.77 13.63
N ALA A 7 -38.48 -25.99 12.72
CA ALA A 7 -38.31 -26.91 11.60
C ALA A 7 -37.12 -26.47 10.73
N GLN A 8 -36.13 -27.36 10.57
CA GLN A 8 -35.04 -27.18 9.61
C GLN A 8 -35.63 -27.12 8.20
N SER A 9 -35.41 -26.00 7.51
CA SER A 9 -35.77 -25.86 6.10
C SER A 9 -34.97 -26.88 5.28
N GLY A 10 -35.67 -27.86 4.73
CA GLY A 10 -35.09 -28.92 3.91
C GLY A 10 -34.25 -28.32 2.77
N ARG A 11 -33.00 -28.81 2.62
CA ARG A 11 -32.15 -28.49 1.47
C ARG A 11 -32.86 -28.96 0.20
N ARG A 12 -33.51 -28.04 -0.52
CA ARG A 12 -34.02 -28.31 -1.87
C ARG A 12 -32.83 -28.71 -2.75
N SER A 13 -32.81 -29.98 -3.16
CA SER A 13 -31.88 -30.47 -4.18
C SER A 13 -32.09 -29.63 -5.44
N ARG A 14 -31.04 -28.93 -5.90
CA ARG A 14 -31.13 -28.16 -7.14
C ARG A 14 -31.34 -29.16 -8.28
N PRO A 15 -32.27 -28.93 -9.21
CA PRO A 15 -32.52 -29.85 -10.31
C PRO A 15 -31.21 -30.07 -11.09
N TYR A 16 -30.93 -31.33 -11.40
CA TYR A 16 -29.75 -31.72 -12.15
C TYR A 16 -29.77 -31.02 -13.51
N THR A 17 -28.82 -30.11 -13.73
CA THR A 17 -28.60 -29.51 -15.05
C THR A 17 -27.61 -30.38 -15.80
N HIS A 18 -28.06 -31.02 -16.89
CA HIS A 18 -27.18 -31.80 -17.75
C HIS A 18 -26.05 -30.89 -18.28
N ARG A 19 -24.80 -31.32 -18.10
CA ARG A 19 -23.62 -30.61 -18.59
C ARG A 19 -22.89 -31.51 -19.57
N VAL A 20 -22.51 -30.98 -20.72
CA VAL A 20 -21.64 -31.68 -21.67
C VAL A 20 -20.18 -31.39 -21.29
N ASN A 21 -19.40 -32.45 -21.08
CA ASN A 21 -17.98 -32.30 -20.74
C ASN A 21 -17.15 -32.20 -22.02
N HIS A 22 -16.86 -30.98 -22.46
CA HIS A 22 -15.97 -30.74 -23.61
C HIS A 22 -14.47 -30.91 -23.25
N GLY A 23 -14.13 -31.23 -22.00
CA GLY A 23 -12.75 -31.41 -21.53
C GLY A 23 -12.52 -30.90 -20.11
N GLY A 24 -11.62 -31.57 -19.39
CA GLY A 24 -11.12 -31.21 -18.04
C GLY A 24 -12.20 -30.90 -17.02
N ASN A 25 -12.72 -31.88 -16.27
CA ASN A 25 -13.66 -31.69 -15.14
C ASN A 25 -14.73 -30.58 -15.34
N TYR A 26 -15.32 -30.47 -16.54
CA TYR A 26 -16.30 -29.42 -16.92
C TYR A 26 -15.80 -27.98 -16.81
N CYS A 27 -14.48 -27.77 -16.90
CA CYS A 27 -13.85 -26.46 -16.73
C CYS A 27 -13.35 -25.83 -18.03
N GLY A 28 -13.57 -26.48 -19.17
CA GLY A 28 -13.22 -25.97 -20.51
C GLY A 28 -11.71 -25.97 -20.79
N HIS A 29 -10.94 -26.71 -19.98
CA HIS A 29 -9.49 -26.80 -20.13
C HIS A 29 -9.11 -27.82 -21.20
N SER A 30 -8.25 -27.41 -22.13
CA SER A 30 -7.57 -28.27 -23.09
C SER A 30 -6.08 -28.34 -22.75
N PRO A 31 -5.52 -29.53 -22.45
CA PRO A 31 -4.10 -29.68 -22.11
C PRO A 31 -3.15 -29.26 -23.23
N GLU A 32 -3.51 -29.52 -24.49
CA GLU A 32 -2.68 -29.20 -25.66
C GLU A 32 -2.71 -27.71 -26.01
N THR A 33 -3.78 -27.02 -25.61
CA THR A 33 -3.99 -25.59 -25.90
C THR A 33 -4.37 -24.84 -24.63
N PRO A 34 -3.45 -24.69 -23.65
CA PRO A 34 -3.75 -24.05 -22.38
C PRO A 34 -3.98 -22.56 -22.54
N ARG A 35 -4.89 -22.01 -21.74
CA ARG A 35 -5.08 -20.55 -21.66
C ARG A 35 -4.10 -19.96 -20.66
N LEU A 36 -2.99 -19.41 -21.14
CA LEU A 36 -1.95 -18.82 -20.30
C LEU A 36 -1.93 -17.28 -20.31
N GLU A 37 -2.82 -16.66 -21.09
CA GLU A 37 -2.97 -15.21 -21.15
C GLU A 37 -4.21 -14.73 -20.37
N LEU A 38 -4.12 -13.48 -19.91
CA LEU A 38 -5.23 -12.80 -19.26
C LEU A 38 -6.30 -12.44 -20.29
N VAL A 39 -7.56 -12.45 -19.86
CA VAL A 39 -8.72 -12.11 -20.71
C VAL A 39 -8.78 -10.60 -20.97
N TYR A 40 -8.32 -9.79 -20.02
CA TYR A 40 -8.28 -8.34 -20.12
C TYR A 40 -6.89 -7.79 -19.91
N ASP A 41 -6.60 -6.68 -20.57
CA ASP A 41 -5.37 -5.93 -20.38
C ASP A 41 -5.34 -5.25 -19.01
N VAL A 42 -4.23 -5.43 -18.31
CA VAL A 42 -4.00 -4.84 -16.98
C VAL A 42 -3.57 -3.38 -17.07
N VAL A 43 -3.07 -2.96 -18.24
CA VAL A 43 -2.51 -1.64 -18.45
C VAL A 43 -3.37 -0.86 -19.43
N SER A 44 -3.58 0.43 -19.17
CA SER A 44 -4.33 1.31 -20.08
C SER A 44 -3.67 1.38 -21.46
N PRO A 45 -4.45 1.63 -22.54
CA PRO A 45 -3.91 1.80 -23.89
C PRO A 45 -2.73 2.78 -23.94
N GLY A 46 -1.68 2.41 -24.68
CA GLY A 46 -0.46 3.21 -24.85
C GLY A 46 0.52 3.19 -23.67
N LYS A 47 0.24 2.42 -22.61
CA LYS A 47 1.19 2.18 -21.51
C LYS A 47 1.70 0.75 -21.54
N ALA A 48 2.89 0.54 -21.00
CA ALA A 48 3.52 -0.78 -20.90
C ALA A 48 3.80 -1.16 -19.45
N LEU A 49 3.73 -2.46 -19.18
CA LEU A 49 4.24 -3.02 -17.92
C LEU A 49 5.77 -2.80 -17.82
N PRO A 50 6.32 -2.66 -16.61
CA PRO A 50 7.76 -2.73 -16.40
C PRO A 50 8.33 -4.01 -17.03
N GLY A 51 9.38 -3.87 -17.85
CA GLY A 51 9.89 -4.98 -18.67
C GLY A 51 10.29 -6.22 -17.86
N ILE A 52 10.74 -6.06 -16.60
CA ILE A 52 11.03 -7.18 -15.71
C ILE A 52 9.77 -8.01 -15.35
N LEU A 53 8.61 -7.36 -15.21
CA LEU A 53 7.35 -8.04 -14.91
C LEU A 53 6.83 -8.78 -16.14
N THR A 54 6.93 -8.15 -17.32
CA THR A 54 6.61 -8.80 -18.61
C THR A 54 7.48 -10.04 -18.83
N GLU A 55 8.78 -9.92 -18.60
CA GLU A 55 9.71 -11.04 -18.74
C GLU A 55 9.45 -12.15 -17.72
N LEU A 56 9.15 -11.79 -16.46
CA LEU A 56 8.77 -12.79 -15.45
C LEU A 56 7.52 -13.55 -15.87
N LYS A 57 6.47 -12.85 -16.35
CA LYS A 57 5.23 -13.47 -16.84
C LYS A 57 5.50 -14.48 -17.95
N GLU A 58 6.40 -14.15 -18.87
CA GLU A 58 6.76 -15.07 -19.95
C GLU A 58 7.54 -16.28 -19.43
N ARG A 59 8.53 -16.05 -18.56
CA ARG A 59 9.35 -17.14 -18.01
C ARG A 59 8.55 -18.12 -17.14
N VAL A 60 7.55 -17.65 -16.37
CA VAL A 60 6.73 -18.53 -15.53
C VAL A 60 5.86 -19.49 -16.34
N LYS A 61 5.46 -19.15 -17.59
CA LYS A 61 4.66 -20.05 -18.44
C LYS A 61 5.33 -21.39 -18.68
N ARG A 62 6.67 -21.45 -18.67
CA ARG A 62 7.46 -22.68 -18.79
C ARG A 62 7.07 -23.75 -17.77
N TYR A 63 6.57 -23.35 -16.60
CA TYR A 63 6.05 -24.27 -15.58
C TYR A 63 4.90 -25.13 -16.08
N TYR A 64 4.08 -24.63 -17.01
CA TYR A 64 2.98 -25.40 -17.57
C TYR A 64 3.46 -26.70 -18.19
N ILE A 65 4.48 -26.64 -19.05
CA ILE A 65 5.04 -27.82 -19.73
C ILE A 65 6.00 -28.58 -18.81
N LYS A 66 6.89 -27.86 -18.10
CA LYS A 66 7.96 -28.45 -17.28
C LYS A 66 7.84 -28.04 -15.80
N PRO A 67 7.05 -28.73 -14.97
CA PRO A 67 6.86 -28.36 -13.56
C PRO A 67 8.13 -28.39 -12.70
N ALA A 68 9.17 -29.10 -13.15
CA ALA A 68 10.46 -29.12 -12.49
C ALA A 68 11.13 -27.74 -12.37
N VAL A 69 10.73 -26.74 -13.18
CA VAL A 69 11.25 -25.37 -13.05
C VAL A 69 10.74 -24.63 -11.81
N LEU A 70 9.64 -25.08 -11.20
CA LEU A 70 9.13 -24.59 -9.91
C LEU A 70 8.71 -25.78 -9.04
N PRO A 71 9.67 -26.51 -8.44
CA PRO A 71 9.37 -27.69 -7.63
C PRO A 71 8.43 -27.39 -6.45
N SER A 72 8.54 -26.21 -5.83
CA SER A 72 7.66 -25.81 -4.72
C SER A 72 6.20 -25.70 -5.16
N LEU A 73 5.93 -25.24 -6.38
CA LEU A 73 4.57 -25.18 -6.93
C LEU A 73 4.10 -26.54 -7.42
N ARG A 74 5.00 -27.34 -8.03
CA ARG A 74 4.72 -28.72 -8.42
C ARG A 74 4.21 -29.54 -7.25
N ASN A 75 4.81 -29.35 -6.08
CA ASN A 75 4.52 -30.10 -4.86
C ASN A 75 3.47 -29.40 -3.97
N ALA A 76 2.93 -28.26 -4.38
CA ALA A 76 1.92 -27.53 -3.60
C ALA A 76 0.57 -28.25 -3.55
N ASN A 77 0.31 -29.20 -4.44
CA ASN A 77 -0.84 -30.08 -4.33
C ASN A 77 -0.55 -31.16 -3.27
N HIS A 78 -0.94 -30.95 -2.01
CA HIS A 78 -0.87 -32.01 -1.00
C HIS A 78 -1.70 -33.21 -1.45
N ASN A 79 -1.03 -34.17 -2.06
CA ASN A 79 -1.58 -35.46 -2.42
C ASN A 79 -0.69 -36.52 -1.77
N PRO A 80 -1.23 -37.31 -0.82
CA PRO A 80 -0.48 -38.37 -0.15
C PRO A 80 0.16 -39.36 -1.14
N GLY A 81 -0.48 -39.59 -2.29
CA GLY A 81 0.02 -40.51 -3.32
C GLY A 81 1.02 -39.89 -4.32
N GLY A 82 1.61 -38.73 -4.03
CA GLY A 82 2.69 -38.14 -4.84
C GLY A 82 2.32 -37.72 -6.26
N ARG A 83 1.04 -37.75 -6.65
CA ARG A 83 0.63 -37.43 -8.04
C ARG A 83 0.94 -35.97 -8.37
N GLN A 84 1.45 -35.77 -9.58
CA GLN A 84 1.71 -34.45 -10.15
C GLN A 84 0.45 -33.58 -10.22
N GLN A 85 0.65 -32.26 -10.12
CA GLN A 85 -0.41 -31.27 -10.30
C GLN A 85 -1.01 -31.37 -11.72
N ARG A 86 -2.35 -31.51 -11.80
CA ARG A 86 -3.09 -31.59 -13.07
C ARG A 86 -2.86 -30.34 -13.93
N SER A 87 -2.90 -30.49 -15.26
CA SER A 87 -2.73 -29.42 -16.24
C SER A 87 -3.69 -28.25 -16.02
N GLU A 88 -4.98 -28.52 -15.80
CA GLU A 88 -6.03 -27.52 -15.50
C GLU A 88 -5.72 -26.65 -14.26
N ARG A 89 -4.98 -27.23 -13.30
CA ARG A 89 -4.62 -26.57 -12.04
C ARG A 89 -3.33 -25.78 -12.19
N ARG A 90 -2.38 -26.29 -12.99
CA ARG A 90 -1.19 -25.52 -13.42
C ARG A 90 -1.60 -24.26 -14.18
N GLU A 91 -2.52 -24.38 -15.13
CA GLU A 91 -3.09 -23.25 -15.87
C GLU A 91 -3.68 -22.19 -14.92
N ALA A 92 -4.53 -22.60 -13.98
CA ALA A 92 -5.13 -21.69 -13.01
C ALA A 92 -4.09 -20.97 -12.14
N CYS A 93 -3.04 -21.68 -11.70
CA CYS A 93 -1.94 -21.06 -10.94
C CYS A 93 -1.20 -20.02 -11.77
N LEU A 94 -0.95 -20.29 -13.05
CA LEU A 94 -0.23 -19.39 -13.94
C LEU A 94 -1.06 -18.14 -14.27
N LEU A 95 -2.36 -18.27 -14.53
CA LEU A 95 -3.25 -17.13 -14.74
C LEU A 95 -3.31 -16.22 -13.49
N MET A 96 -3.50 -16.83 -12.31
CA MET A 96 -3.51 -16.06 -11.05
C MET A 96 -2.16 -15.40 -10.76
N LEU A 97 -1.05 -16.08 -11.02
CA LEU A 97 0.28 -15.49 -10.85
C LEU A 97 0.50 -14.35 -11.86
N ALA A 98 0.08 -14.51 -13.11
CA ALA A 98 0.23 -13.52 -14.16
C ALA A 98 -0.51 -12.21 -13.82
N VAL A 99 -1.75 -12.27 -13.32
CA VAL A 99 -2.49 -11.06 -12.91
C VAL A 99 -1.84 -10.40 -11.69
N ILE A 100 -1.39 -11.18 -10.70
CA ILE A 100 -0.70 -10.65 -9.50
C ILE A 100 0.60 -9.94 -9.90
N VAL A 101 1.42 -10.57 -10.76
CA VAL A 101 2.67 -9.99 -11.27
C VAL A 101 2.39 -8.71 -12.06
N SER A 102 1.30 -8.67 -12.84
CA SER A 102 0.94 -7.48 -13.64
C SER A 102 0.60 -6.27 -12.76
N TYR A 103 0.02 -6.48 -11.57
CA TYR A 103 -0.28 -5.43 -10.59
C TYR A 103 0.77 -5.29 -9.49
N THR A 104 1.96 -5.87 -9.65
CA THR A 104 3.02 -5.79 -8.64
C THR A 104 3.74 -4.45 -8.69
N ASP A 105 3.72 -3.72 -7.57
CA ASP A 105 4.56 -2.55 -7.38
C ASP A 105 6.01 -2.98 -7.09
N LEU A 106 6.98 -2.49 -7.88
CA LEU A 106 8.37 -2.92 -7.77
C LEU A 106 9.06 -2.51 -6.45
N VAL A 107 8.58 -1.47 -5.77
CA VAL A 107 9.20 -1.01 -4.51
C VAL A 107 8.82 -1.93 -3.35
N SER A 108 7.52 -2.25 -3.24
CA SER A 108 6.97 -3.03 -2.14
C SER A 108 6.78 -4.51 -2.44
N LEU A 109 6.82 -4.88 -3.73
CA LEU A 109 6.42 -6.17 -4.29
C LEU A 109 4.98 -6.57 -3.98
N ARG A 110 4.16 -5.61 -3.53
CA ARG A 110 2.75 -5.83 -3.24
C ARG A 110 1.93 -5.72 -4.51
N CYS A 111 0.91 -6.55 -4.62
CA CYS A 111 -0.10 -6.49 -5.65
C CYS A 111 -1.13 -5.42 -5.26
N GLY A 112 -1.16 -4.34 -6.03
CA GLY A 112 -1.99 -3.19 -5.71
C GLY A 112 -1.66 -1.98 -6.56
N VAL A 113 -2.44 -0.92 -6.36
CA VAL A 113 -2.28 0.34 -7.07
C VAL A 113 -1.96 1.45 -6.06
N PRO A 114 -0.88 2.22 -6.26
CA PRO A 114 -0.64 3.41 -5.46
C PRO A 114 -1.69 4.47 -5.79
N THR A 115 -2.43 4.92 -4.77
CA THR A 115 -3.44 5.99 -4.85
C THR A 115 -2.96 7.24 -4.12
N LYS A 116 -3.69 8.36 -4.26
CA LYS A 116 -3.43 9.59 -3.50
C LYS A 116 -3.50 9.37 -1.98
N HIS A 117 -4.33 8.42 -1.53
CA HIS A 117 -4.58 8.13 -0.12
C HIS A 117 -3.71 6.98 0.42
N GLY A 118 -2.78 6.46 -0.39
CA GLY A 118 -1.91 5.34 -0.03
C GLY A 118 -2.05 4.15 -0.96
N PHE A 119 -1.49 3.02 -0.55
CA PHE A 119 -1.44 1.82 -1.39
C PHE A 119 -2.73 1.00 -1.26
N MET A 120 -3.48 0.87 -2.36
CA MET A 120 -4.70 0.09 -2.40
C MET A 120 -4.42 -1.34 -2.87
N SER A 121 -4.58 -2.31 -1.98
CA SER A 121 -4.44 -3.73 -2.32
C SER A 121 -5.68 -4.21 -3.09
N LEU A 122 -5.48 -4.95 -4.17
CA LEU A 122 -6.58 -5.45 -5.00
C LEU A 122 -7.25 -6.67 -4.35
N THR A 123 -8.58 -6.77 -4.43
CA THR A 123 -9.34 -7.93 -3.93
C THR A 123 -9.13 -9.15 -4.82
N LEU A 124 -9.46 -10.34 -4.32
CA LEU A 124 -9.40 -11.54 -5.16
C LEU A 124 -10.45 -11.47 -6.28
N ASP A 125 -11.66 -11.01 -5.98
CA ASP A 125 -12.76 -10.86 -6.94
C ASP A 125 -12.34 -10.01 -8.15
N TYR A 126 -11.72 -8.86 -7.88
CA TYR A 126 -11.21 -7.98 -8.94
C TYR A 126 -10.14 -8.66 -9.81
N LEU A 127 -9.21 -9.40 -9.19
CA LEU A 127 -8.16 -10.11 -9.94
C LEU A 127 -8.74 -11.24 -10.81
N VAL A 128 -9.82 -11.89 -10.35
CA VAL A 128 -10.46 -13.01 -11.06
C VAL A 128 -11.02 -12.57 -12.41
N GLU A 129 -11.55 -11.35 -12.50
CA GLU A 129 -12.09 -10.77 -13.75
C GLU A 129 -11.08 -10.85 -14.90
N TYR A 130 -9.80 -10.62 -14.63
CA TYR A 130 -8.72 -10.68 -15.63
C TYR A 130 -8.36 -12.10 -16.07
N THR A 131 -8.73 -13.13 -15.32
CA THR A 131 -8.29 -14.51 -15.57
C THR A 131 -9.31 -15.37 -16.29
N GLY A 132 -10.59 -14.97 -16.26
CA GLY A 132 -11.71 -15.80 -16.72
C GLY A 132 -11.83 -17.12 -15.95
N LEU A 133 -11.26 -17.22 -14.74
CA LEU A 133 -11.41 -18.38 -13.86
C LEU A 133 -12.70 -18.26 -13.06
N HIS A 134 -13.33 -19.39 -12.75
CA HIS A 134 -14.34 -19.42 -11.71
C HIS A 134 -13.69 -19.18 -10.34
N MET A 135 -14.37 -18.45 -9.44
CA MET A 135 -13.83 -18.05 -8.12
C MET A 135 -13.20 -19.20 -7.33
N ARG A 136 -13.87 -20.35 -7.21
CA ARG A 136 -13.31 -21.56 -6.56
C ARG A 136 -11.99 -22.07 -7.16
N ARG A 137 -11.77 -21.91 -8.47
CA ARG A 137 -10.48 -22.25 -9.10
C ARG A 137 -9.41 -21.23 -8.74
N ALA A 138 -9.76 -19.94 -8.72
CA ALA A 138 -8.87 -18.85 -8.31
C ALA A 138 -8.44 -18.99 -6.84
N GLU A 139 -9.36 -19.33 -5.93
CA GLU A 139 -9.06 -19.58 -4.51
C GLU A 139 -8.07 -20.75 -4.33
N ARG A 140 -8.29 -21.86 -5.05
CA ARG A 140 -7.39 -23.01 -5.04
C ARG A 140 -6.01 -22.66 -5.58
N ALA A 141 -5.96 -21.92 -6.68
CA ALA A 141 -4.70 -21.42 -7.25
C ALA A 141 -3.96 -20.50 -6.26
N MET A 142 -4.66 -19.56 -5.63
CA MET A 142 -4.10 -18.71 -4.57
C MET A 142 -3.53 -19.54 -3.40
N ALA A 143 -4.23 -20.59 -2.97
CA ALA A 143 -3.74 -21.47 -1.92
C ALA A 143 -2.45 -22.21 -2.32
N ASP A 144 -2.34 -22.66 -3.57
CA ASP A 144 -1.14 -23.31 -4.09
C ASP A 144 0.03 -22.33 -4.21
N LEU A 145 -0.20 -21.13 -4.75
CA LEU A 145 0.83 -20.09 -4.85
C LEU A 145 1.38 -19.68 -3.48
N LYS A 146 0.50 -19.60 -2.46
CA LYS A 146 0.91 -19.36 -1.07
C LYS A 146 1.74 -20.51 -0.52
N ARG A 147 1.30 -21.76 -0.69
CA ARG A 147 2.01 -22.95 -0.19
C ARG A 147 3.37 -23.13 -0.85
N ALA A 148 3.47 -22.77 -2.12
CA ALA A 148 4.71 -22.78 -2.89
C ALA A 148 5.68 -21.64 -2.52
N ASN A 149 5.29 -20.74 -1.59
CA ASN A 149 6.01 -19.54 -1.17
C ASN A 149 6.33 -18.58 -2.33
N LEU A 150 5.52 -18.60 -3.40
CA LEU A 150 5.66 -17.67 -4.52
C LEU A 150 5.04 -16.31 -4.19
N ILE A 151 4.01 -16.33 -3.35
CA ILE A 151 3.35 -15.14 -2.83
C ILE A 151 3.11 -15.27 -1.32
N THR A 152 3.09 -14.13 -0.63
CA THR A 152 2.49 -14.02 0.71
C THR A 152 1.11 -13.39 0.58
N CYS A 153 0.20 -13.70 1.50
CA CYS A 153 -1.14 -13.12 1.53
C CYS A 153 -1.62 -13.01 2.97
N SER A 154 -1.79 -11.78 3.46
CA SER A 154 -2.27 -11.46 4.81
C SER A 154 -3.47 -10.52 4.72
N GLN A 155 -4.51 -10.77 5.52
CA GLN A 155 -5.71 -9.95 5.53
C GLN A 155 -5.66 -8.95 6.70
N PRO A 156 -5.53 -7.63 6.43
CA PRO A 156 -5.65 -6.63 7.47
C PRO A 156 -7.10 -6.52 7.94
N ARG A 157 -7.27 -6.12 9.20
CA ARG A 157 -8.57 -5.90 9.84
C ARG A 157 -8.60 -4.49 10.41
N LYS A 158 -9.76 -3.84 10.30
CA LYS A 158 -10.02 -2.52 10.89
C LYS A 158 -11.06 -2.69 12.00
N LEU A 159 -10.79 -2.12 13.17
CA LEU A 159 -11.78 -1.97 14.23
C LEU A 159 -12.69 -0.79 13.89
N ASN A 160 -13.99 -1.02 13.93
CA ASN A 160 -15.01 -0.01 13.75
C ASN A 160 -15.33 0.67 15.10
N GLU A 161 -16.01 1.81 15.04
CA GLU A 161 -16.38 2.60 16.24
C GLU A 161 -17.34 1.84 17.17
N ASP A 162 -18.14 0.92 16.61
CA ASP A 162 -19.05 0.03 17.33
C ASP A 162 -18.34 -1.18 17.98
N GLY A 163 -17.00 -1.25 17.90
CA GLY A 163 -16.19 -2.34 18.43
C GLY A 163 -16.13 -3.59 17.54
N THR A 164 -16.80 -3.60 16.38
CA THR A 164 -16.74 -4.73 15.43
C THR A 164 -15.50 -4.68 14.54
N TYR A 165 -15.04 -5.83 14.04
CA TYR A 165 -13.93 -5.87 13.08
C TYR A 165 -14.43 -6.03 11.64
N ARG A 166 -13.95 -5.16 10.75
CA ARG A 166 -14.12 -5.29 9.29
C ARG A 166 -12.84 -5.82 8.64
N GLY A 167 -12.97 -6.87 7.83
CA GLY A 167 -11.88 -7.35 6.98
C GLY A 167 -11.60 -6.40 5.83
N LEU A 168 -10.34 -6.01 5.65
CA LEU A 168 -9.89 -5.24 4.49
C LEU A 168 -9.42 -6.18 3.37
N ALA A 169 -9.14 -5.61 2.19
CA ALA A 169 -8.57 -6.37 1.09
C ALA A 169 -7.23 -6.98 1.51
N ALA A 170 -7.08 -8.29 1.30
CA ALA A 170 -5.85 -8.97 1.64
C ALA A 170 -4.65 -8.42 0.85
N VAL A 171 -3.55 -8.16 1.54
CA VAL A 171 -2.28 -7.73 0.97
C VAL A 171 -1.60 -8.97 0.40
N LYS A 172 -1.49 -9.05 -0.92
CA LYS A 172 -0.67 -10.05 -1.60
C LYS A 172 0.68 -9.46 -1.93
N ALA A 173 1.78 -10.17 -1.70
CA ALA A 173 3.10 -9.74 -2.14
C ALA A 173 3.84 -10.87 -2.85
N VAL A 174 4.49 -10.55 -3.95
CA VAL A 174 5.32 -11.49 -4.71
C VAL A 174 6.64 -11.69 -3.98
N ASN A 175 7.05 -12.95 -3.81
CA ASN A 175 8.31 -13.25 -3.19
C ASN A 175 9.48 -12.95 -4.16
N LYS A 176 10.52 -12.27 -3.68
CA LYS A 176 11.75 -11.98 -4.45
C LYS A 176 12.37 -13.26 -5.04
N MET A 177 12.29 -14.37 -4.31
CA MET A 177 12.84 -15.65 -4.75
C MET A 177 12.21 -16.18 -6.04
N LEU A 178 10.98 -15.78 -6.36
CA LEU A 178 10.36 -16.11 -7.65
C LEU A 178 11.17 -15.51 -8.81
N PHE A 179 11.62 -14.26 -8.70
CA PHE A 179 12.48 -13.64 -9.72
C PHE A 179 13.83 -14.36 -9.81
N THR A 180 14.43 -14.69 -8.67
CA THR A 180 15.70 -15.42 -8.62
C THR A 180 15.60 -16.80 -9.26
N ALA A 181 14.51 -17.54 -9.01
CA ALA A 181 14.27 -18.85 -9.62
C ALA A 181 14.23 -18.80 -11.16
N PHE A 182 13.86 -17.65 -11.72
CA PHE A 182 13.89 -17.41 -13.16
C PHE A 182 15.08 -16.55 -13.61
N GLY A 183 16.15 -16.42 -12.83
CA GLY A 183 17.37 -15.70 -13.22
C GLY A 183 17.23 -14.17 -13.29
N LEU A 184 16.21 -13.60 -12.66
CA LEU A 184 15.90 -12.16 -12.65
C LEU A 184 16.31 -11.45 -11.36
N GLY A 185 16.95 -12.13 -10.40
CA GLY A 185 17.27 -11.58 -9.07
C GLY A 185 18.06 -10.26 -9.11
N LYS A 186 19.24 -10.24 -9.73
CA LYS A 186 20.05 -9.02 -9.88
C LYS A 186 19.33 -7.91 -10.66
N ARG A 187 18.47 -8.28 -11.62
CA ARG A 187 17.66 -7.31 -12.37
C ARG A 187 16.59 -6.70 -11.48
N LEU A 188 15.95 -7.50 -10.62
CA LEU A 188 14.95 -7.04 -9.67
C LEU A 188 15.53 -5.99 -8.72
N GLU A 189 16.73 -6.22 -8.19
CA GLU A 189 17.42 -5.27 -7.30
C GLU A 189 17.58 -3.89 -7.96
N ARG A 190 18.14 -3.86 -9.18
CA ARG A 190 18.32 -2.63 -9.95
C ARG A 190 17.00 -1.94 -10.29
N GLU A 191 15.98 -2.69 -10.72
CA GLU A 191 14.67 -2.14 -11.05
C GLU A 191 13.94 -1.62 -9.80
N THR A 192 14.11 -2.27 -8.65
CA THR A 192 13.58 -1.82 -7.36
C THR A 192 14.24 -0.52 -6.92
N GLU A 193 15.57 -0.42 -7.01
CA GLU A 193 16.31 0.79 -6.68
C GLU A 193 15.91 1.96 -7.61
N ARG A 194 15.85 1.71 -8.91
CA ARG A 194 15.34 2.69 -9.88
C ARG A 194 13.92 3.13 -9.58
N ALA A 195 13.05 2.22 -9.14
CA ALA A 195 11.69 2.55 -8.74
C ALA A 195 11.65 3.39 -7.45
N LYS A 196 12.49 3.07 -6.46
CA LYS A 196 12.66 3.86 -5.22
C LYS A 196 13.14 5.27 -5.52
N ASP A 197 14.12 5.43 -6.41
CA ASP A 197 14.62 6.75 -6.81
C ASP A 197 13.55 7.59 -7.50
N ARG A 198 12.78 6.98 -8.41
CA ARG A 198 11.64 7.64 -9.06
C ARG A 198 10.60 8.08 -8.04
N LEU A 199 10.31 7.23 -7.05
CA LEU A 199 9.39 7.55 -5.97
C LEU A 199 9.93 8.69 -5.10
N ALA A 200 11.21 8.65 -4.70
CA ALA A 200 11.85 9.70 -3.93
C ALA A 200 11.84 11.05 -4.68
N LYS A 201 12.10 11.05 -6.00
CA LYS A 201 11.98 12.24 -6.85
C LYS A 201 10.56 12.78 -6.89
N LYS A 202 9.55 11.91 -7.05
CA LYS A 202 8.12 12.31 -6.98
C LYS A 202 7.76 12.90 -5.62
N THR A 203 8.20 12.27 -4.53
CA THR A 203 7.97 12.74 -3.15
C THR A 203 8.62 14.11 -2.94
N LYS A 204 9.87 14.30 -3.37
CA LYS A 204 10.56 15.61 -3.34
C LYS A 204 9.79 16.67 -4.13
N LYS A 205 9.35 16.37 -5.35
CA LYS A 205 8.55 17.30 -6.19
C LYS A 205 7.19 17.64 -5.59
N ALA A 206 6.54 16.68 -4.94
CA ALA A 206 5.28 16.89 -4.22
C ALA A 206 5.45 17.63 -2.88
N GLY A 207 6.69 18.02 -2.51
CA GLY A 207 7.00 18.76 -1.30
C GLY A 207 7.20 17.89 -0.06
N GLY A 208 7.48 16.59 -0.22
CA GLY A 208 7.75 15.64 0.87
C GLY A 208 6.57 15.43 1.83
N THR A 209 6.77 14.56 2.83
CA THR A 209 5.94 14.60 4.04
C THR A 209 6.15 15.95 4.74
N MET A 210 5.16 16.43 5.51
CA MET A 210 5.26 17.69 6.27
C MET A 210 6.58 17.76 7.06
N THR A 211 6.91 16.64 7.71
CA THR A 211 8.14 16.40 8.46
C THR A 211 9.42 16.48 7.61
N SER A 212 9.43 15.87 6.41
CA SER A 212 10.61 15.86 5.54
C SER A 212 10.89 17.24 4.95
N TRP A 213 9.86 18.00 4.59
CA TRP A 213 10.01 19.38 4.16
C TRP A 213 10.47 20.30 5.29
N ALA A 214 9.90 20.15 6.48
CA ALA A 214 10.28 20.91 7.66
C ALA A 214 11.75 20.71 8.02
N ARG A 215 12.21 19.46 8.06
CA ARG A 215 13.63 19.13 8.25
C ARG A 215 14.51 19.71 7.15
N ASN A 216 14.10 19.58 5.88
CA ASN A 216 14.85 20.18 4.76
C ASN A 216 14.86 21.71 4.81
N ARG A 217 13.79 22.37 5.29
CA ARG A 217 13.75 23.84 5.48
C ARG A 217 14.75 24.28 6.55
N LEU A 218 14.87 23.54 7.65
CA LEU A 218 15.83 23.82 8.72
C LEU A 218 17.28 23.61 8.28
N VAL A 219 17.55 22.61 7.42
CA VAL A 219 18.90 22.29 6.93
C VAL A 219 19.32 23.18 5.75
N ILE A 220 18.42 23.45 4.79
CA ILE A 220 18.70 24.26 3.59
C ILE A 220 18.61 25.77 3.89
N GLY A 221 17.76 26.16 4.84
CA GLY A 221 17.56 27.55 5.24
C GLY A 221 18.55 28.04 6.30
N GLY A 222 19.79 27.54 6.29
CA GLY A 222 20.84 27.89 7.25
C GLY A 222 20.73 29.34 7.70
N ILE A 223 20.45 29.52 9.00
CA ILE A 223 20.59 30.75 9.78
C ILE A 223 20.21 32.01 8.98
N LYS A 224 18.92 32.23 8.75
CA LYS A 224 18.42 33.60 8.66
C LYS A 224 17.47 33.82 9.81
N ASN A 225 17.99 34.46 10.87
CA ASN A 225 17.19 35.00 11.95
C ASN A 225 15.98 35.72 11.34
N PRO A 226 14.74 35.31 11.64
CA PRO A 226 13.60 36.14 11.31
C PRO A 226 13.81 37.47 12.04
N LYS A 227 13.78 38.59 11.30
CA LYS A 227 13.72 39.91 11.93
C LYS A 227 12.52 39.89 12.89
N PRO A 228 12.68 40.35 14.15
CA PRO A 228 11.57 40.40 15.08
C PRO A 228 10.43 41.21 14.45
N VAL A 229 9.25 40.60 14.40
CA VAL A 229 8.03 41.28 14.02
C VAL A 229 7.82 42.39 15.03
N LYS A 230 7.85 43.65 14.57
CA LYS A 230 7.48 44.80 15.40
C LYS A 230 5.99 44.66 15.72
N THR A 231 5.67 44.20 16.93
CA THR A 231 4.34 44.35 17.51
C THR A 231 4.12 45.82 17.79
N SER A 232 3.15 46.42 17.10
CA SER A 232 2.60 47.73 17.42
C SER A 232 2.10 47.71 18.86
N ALA A 233 2.57 48.67 19.65
CA ALA A 233 2.20 48.86 21.03
C ALA A 233 0.74 49.32 21.14
N SER A 234 -0.13 48.46 21.66
CA SER A 234 -1.34 48.83 22.40
C SER A 234 -1.93 47.57 23.05
N ASP A 235 -1.46 47.22 24.24
CA ASP A 235 -2.36 46.93 25.36
C ASP A 235 -1.56 46.61 26.62
N HIS A 236 -1.92 47.28 27.72
CA HIS A 236 -1.33 47.05 29.04
C HIS A 236 -1.96 45.81 29.68
N SER A 237 -1.21 44.71 29.72
CA SER A 237 -1.30 43.73 30.80
C SER A 237 0.03 42.99 30.93
N GLN A 238 0.69 43.15 32.08
CA GLN A 238 1.89 42.37 32.40
C GLN A 238 1.50 40.89 32.60
N PRO A 239 2.16 39.93 31.92
CA PRO A 239 2.19 38.57 32.40
C PRO A 239 3.32 38.42 33.43
N THR A 240 2.98 37.86 34.56
CA THR A 240 3.88 37.47 35.64
C THR A 240 4.99 36.55 35.15
N ILE A 241 6.20 36.78 35.66
CA ILE A 241 7.43 36.04 35.32
C ILE A 241 7.30 34.59 35.81
N ALA A 242 6.92 33.68 34.93
CA ALA A 242 7.18 32.25 35.12
C ALA A 242 8.57 31.93 34.58
N LYS A 243 9.48 31.48 35.46
CA LYS A 243 10.86 31.06 35.18
C LYS A 243 10.92 30.24 33.87
N ALA A 244 11.73 30.70 32.91
CA ALA A 244 11.98 30.02 31.66
C ALA A 244 12.61 28.65 31.92
N THR A 245 11.81 27.59 31.83
CA THR A 245 12.30 26.22 31.89
C THR A 245 12.91 25.87 30.53
N THR A 246 14.23 25.89 30.45
CA THR A 246 14.98 25.49 29.25
C THR A 246 15.05 23.95 29.18
N GLY A 247 14.89 23.36 27.99
CA GLY A 247 15.09 21.92 27.77
C GLY A 247 13.91 21.18 27.11
N LEU A 248 14.17 19.95 26.65
CA LEU A 248 13.20 19.09 25.94
C LEU A 248 11.87 18.97 26.69
N THR A 249 11.92 18.73 28.00
CA THR A 249 10.76 18.51 28.86
C THR A 249 9.81 19.70 28.95
N ALA A 250 10.31 20.94 28.81
CA ALA A 250 9.48 22.15 28.80
C ALA A 250 8.77 22.36 27.46
N ALA A 251 9.40 21.98 26.33
CA ALA A 251 8.79 22.05 25.01
C ALA A 251 7.55 21.15 24.86
N PHE A 252 7.48 20.07 25.66
CA PHE A 252 6.36 19.12 25.67
C PHE A 252 5.24 19.45 26.67
N ARG A 253 5.38 20.46 27.55
CA ARG A 253 4.47 20.67 28.70
C ARG A 253 3.22 21.53 28.44
N SER A 254 2.97 21.99 27.22
CA SER A 254 1.73 22.74 26.92
C SER A 254 1.15 22.41 25.55
N PRO A 255 0.07 21.62 25.48
CA PRO A 255 -0.69 21.42 24.26
C PRO A 255 -1.70 22.57 24.11
N GLN A 256 -1.23 23.79 23.94
CA GLN A 256 -2.08 24.82 23.35
C GLN A 256 -2.03 24.61 21.84
N ILE A 257 -2.96 23.79 21.35
CA ILE A 257 -3.33 23.80 19.93
C ILE A 257 -3.61 25.27 19.61
N PRO A 258 -2.96 25.88 18.60
CA PRO A 258 -3.29 27.24 18.21
C PRO A 258 -4.79 27.33 17.99
N GLN A 259 -5.46 28.36 18.54
CA GLN A 259 -6.93 28.48 18.53
C GLN A 259 -7.57 28.41 17.12
N ALA A 260 -6.77 28.48 16.05
CA ALA A 260 -7.18 28.14 14.70
C ALA A 260 -6.10 27.30 13.99
N ILE A 261 -6.44 26.07 13.64
CA ILE A 261 -5.70 25.25 12.67
C ILE A 261 -5.97 25.85 11.27
N PRO A 262 -4.96 25.98 10.38
CA PRO A 262 -5.17 26.53 9.04
C PRO A 262 -6.24 25.76 8.25
N ALA A 263 -7.10 26.49 7.51
CA ALA A 263 -8.17 25.89 6.70
C ALA A 263 -7.62 24.80 5.75
N GLY A 264 -8.18 23.60 5.82
CA GLY A 264 -7.77 22.44 5.02
C GLY A 264 -6.64 21.57 5.61
N ALA A 265 -6.22 21.81 6.85
CA ALA A 265 -5.34 20.91 7.60
C ALA A 265 -6.14 19.89 8.43
N ASP A 266 -5.74 18.62 8.35
CA ASP A 266 -6.18 17.58 9.29
C ASP A 266 -5.51 17.79 10.66
N ALA A 267 -6.29 17.74 11.74
CA ALA A 267 -5.84 18.09 13.08
C ALA A 267 -4.77 17.12 13.62
N GLN A 268 -4.92 15.82 13.35
CA GLN A 268 -3.94 14.81 13.77
C GLN A 268 -2.62 14.97 13.00
N THR A 269 -2.71 15.13 11.68
CA THR A 269 -1.54 15.37 10.83
C THR A 269 -0.81 16.66 11.20
N TYR A 270 -1.56 17.73 11.51
CA TYR A 270 -0.99 19.01 11.93
C TYR A 270 -0.26 18.88 13.28
N SER A 271 -0.89 18.22 14.26
CA SER A 271 -0.30 17.99 15.59
C SER A 271 1.00 17.18 15.52
N LEU A 272 1.01 16.08 14.77
CA LEU A 272 2.23 15.26 14.56
C LEU A 272 3.33 16.05 13.84
N ALA A 273 2.99 16.79 12.79
CA ALA A 273 3.96 17.63 12.08
C ALA A 273 4.56 18.71 12.99
N ARG A 274 3.75 19.30 13.89
CA ARG A 274 4.18 20.32 14.85
C ARG A 274 5.16 19.77 15.87
N THR A 275 4.85 18.63 16.49
CA THR A 275 5.71 18.03 17.52
C THR A 275 7.05 17.62 16.95
N GLU A 276 7.08 16.99 15.78
CA GLU A 276 8.33 16.59 15.13
C GLU A 276 9.20 17.79 14.71
N LEU A 277 8.57 18.89 14.31
CA LEU A 277 9.24 20.11 13.87
C LEU A 277 9.81 20.87 15.07
N ALA A 278 9.09 20.95 16.19
CA ALA A 278 9.61 21.47 17.46
C ALA A 278 10.84 20.69 17.93
N ILE A 279 10.81 19.35 17.86
CA ILE A 279 11.98 18.49 18.16
C ILE A 279 13.16 18.82 17.25
N ALA A 280 12.91 19.02 15.95
CA ALA A 280 13.96 19.33 14.99
C ALA A 280 14.59 20.71 15.23
N ILE A 281 13.78 21.73 15.54
CA ILE A 281 14.27 23.09 15.87
C ILE A 281 15.12 23.04 17.14
N LEU A 282 14.64 22.37 18.20
CA LEU A 282 15.37 22.28 19.46
C LEU A 282 16.69 21.52 19.31
N LYS A 283 16.72 20.46 18.48
CA LYS A 283 17.98 19.75 18.16
C LYS A 283 18.95 20.63 17.38
N ALA A 284 18.47 21.49 16.48
CA ALA A 284 19.31 22.40 15.73
C ALA A 284 19.79 23.59 16.58
N ASN A 285 18.99 24.01 17.57
CA ASN A 285 19.26 25.16 18.43
C ASN A 285 18.96 24.81 19.91
N PRO A 286 19.85 24.11 20.61
CA PRO A 286 19.60 23.63 21.97
C PRO A 286 19.36 24.74 23.01
N GLY A 287 19.80 25.97 22.74
CA GLY A 287 19.64 27.13 23.63
C GLY A 287 18.30 27.88 23.51
N ARG A 288 17.41 27.51 22.58
CA ARG A 288 16.12 28.17 22.42
C ARG A 288 15.11 27.76 23.48
N THR A 289 14.27 28.69 23.89
CA THR A 289 13.21 28.40 24.88
C THR A 289 12.10 27.57 24.24
N ALA A 290 11.35 26.83 25.05
CA ALA A 290 10.20 26.05 24.61
C ALA A 290 9.15 26.90 23.86
N ALA A 291 8.95 28.15 24.29
CA ALA A 291 8.03 29.09 23.66
C ALA A 291 8.50 29.49 22.26
N GLU A 292 9.80 29.80 22.09
CA GLU A 292 10.40 30.16 20.81
C GLU A 292 10.33 29.00 19.80
N VAL A 293 10.67 27.79 20.26
CA VAL A 293 10.63 26.57 19.45
C VAL A 293 9.21 26.31 18.93
N ASN A 294 8.21 26.42 19.81
CA ASN A 294 6.82 26.20 19.44
C ASN A 294 6.27 27.30 18.52
N ALA A 295 6.60 28.57 18.78
CA ALA A 295 6.16 29.69 17.95
C ALA A 295 6.74 29.62 16.53
N GLU A 296 8.04 29.30 16.41
CA GLU A 296 8.69 29.11 15.11
C GLU A 296 8.09 27.91 14.37
N ALA A 297 7.78 26.83 15.09
CA ALA A 297 7.14 25.67 14.51
C ALA A 297 5.78 26.00 13.90
N ASP A 298 4.95 26.72 14.64
CA ASP A 298 3.63 27.17 14.18
C ASP A 298 3.73 28.15 13.00
N GLN A 299 4.72 29.06 13.02
CA GLN A 299 4.95 29.98 11.91
C GLN A 299 5.35 29.25 10.61
N ILE A 300 6.25 28.27 10.69
CA ILE A 300 6.69 27.47 9.54
C ILE A 300 5.53 26.66 8.95
N LEU A 301 4.70 26.06 9.80
CA LEU A 301 3.53 25.32 9.37
C LEU A 301 2.50 26.24 8.70
N ARG A 302 2.17 27.38 9.31
CA ARG A 302 1.24 28.37 8.76
C ARG A 302 1.68 28.87 7.38
N GLN A 303 2.95 29.24 7.20
CA GLN A 303 3.50 29.68 5.91
C GLN A 303 3.30 28.63 4.80
N ARG A 304 3.40 27.35 5.13
CA ARG A 304 3.19 26.28 4.14
C ARG A 304 1.73 26.13 3.76
N TYR A 305 0.82 26.19 4.74
CA TYR A 305 -0.61 26.07 4.47
C TYR A 305 -1.12 27.28 3.66
N THR A 306 -0.68 28.50 3.97
CA THR A 306 -1.02 29.69 3.19
C THR A 306 -0.43 29.66 1.77
N ALA A 307 0.81 29.19 1.59
CA ALA A 307 1.39 29.02 0.26
C ALA A 307 0.65 27.94 -0.57
N LYS A 308 0.15 26.89 0.08
CA LYS A 308 -0.62 25.82 -0.58
C LYS A 308 -2.01 26.28 -0.98
N THR A 309 -2.71 27.05 -0.14
CA THR A 309 -4.02 27.62 -0.48
C THR A 309 -3.91 28.69 -1.57
N ALA A 310 -2.91 29.57 -1.51
CA ALA A 310 -2.65 30.55 -2.57
C ALA A 310 -2.35 29.88 -3.93
N LYS A 311 -1.64 28.76 -3.93
CA LYS A 311 -1.38 27.98 -5.15
C LYS A 311 -2.63 27.27 -5.67
N ALA A 312 -3.51 26.80 -4.78
CA ALA A 312 -4.77 26.18 -5.17
C ALA A 312 -5.76 27.19 -5.79
N GLY A 313 -5.84 28.41 -5.26
CA GLY A 313 -6.69 29.48 -5.81
C GLY A 313 -6.26 30.01 -7.18
N ARG A 314 -4.95 29.93 -7.50
CA ARG A 314 -4.41 30.30 -8.82
C ARG A 314 -4.67 29.27 -9.93
N LEU A 315 -5.13 28.07 -9.58
CA LEU A 315 -5.47 27.00 -10.53
C LEU A 315 -6.97 26.94 -10.83
N THR A 316 -7.77 27.77 -10.16
CA THR A 316 -9.23 27.82 -10.26
C THR A 316 -9.75 29.17 -10.75
N ALA A 317 -8.86 30.04 -11.23
CA ALA A 317 -9.18 31.34 -11.84
C ALA A 317 -8.66 31.36 -13.28
#